data_AF-A0A5E5QJP2-F1
#
_entry.id   AF-A0A5E5QJP2-F1
#
_cell.length_a   1.000
_cell.length_b   1.000
_cell.length_c   1.000
_cell.angle_alpha   90.00
_cell.angle_beta   90.00
_cell.angle_gamma   90.00
#
_symmetry.space_group_name_H-M   'P 1'
#
loop_
_entity.id
_entity.type
_entity.pdbx_description
1 polymer ?
#
loop_
_entity_poly.entity_id
_entity_poly.type
_entity_poly.pdbx_seq_one_letter_code
_entity_poly.pdbx_strand_id
1 'polypeptide(L)'
;ERYKLVDKKTGKPLKSGETTHGESRYGPGKQKRYTDTELDNMSENGAKYKQVETGTKKSMYNKQNKVLEKYKDRYGKYPPLNKNGK
;
A
#
# COMPACT_ATOMS: atom_id res chain seq x y z
N GLU A 1 -2.06 -6.68 7.99
CA GLU A 1 -3.00 -6.33 6.89
C GLU A 1 -2.22 -5.81 5.69
N ARG A 2 -2.76 -5.93 4.47
CA ARG A 2 -2.15 -5.43 3.24
C ARG A 2 -3.02 -4.34 2.63
N TYR A 3 -2.37 -3.28 2.17
CA TYR A 3 -3.00 -2.17 1.48
C TYR A 3 -2.25 -1.80 0.19
N LYS A 4 -2.93 -1.01 -0.64
CA LYS A 4 -2.32 -0.35 -1.79
C LYS A 4 -2.72 1.12 -1.81
N LEU A 5 -1.81 1.95 -2.30
CA LEU A 5 -2.08 3.32 -2.67
C LEU A 5 -2.20 3.37 -4.19
N VAL A 6 -3.27 3.98 -4.68
CA VAL A 6 -3.48 4.21 -6.11
C VAL A 6 -3.63 5.69 -6.37
N ASP A 7 -3.09 6.19 -7.47
CA ASP A 7 -3.31 7.57 -7.91
C ASP A 7 -4.81 7.82 -8.10
N LYS A 8 -5.33 8.94 -7.57
CA LYS A 8 -6.78 9.20 -7.57
C LYS A 8 -7.36 9.34 -8.98
N LYS A 9 -6.60 9.90 -9.93
CA LYS A 9 -7.06 10.22 -11.28
C LYS A 9 -6.84 9.08 -12.26
N THR A 10 -5.66 8.49 -12.23
CA THR A 10 -5.22 7.46 -13.19
C THR A 10 -5.44 6.03 -12.69
N GLY A 11 -5.66 5.84 -11.39
CA GLY A 11 -5.80 4.53 -10.77
C GLY A 11 -4.50 3.70 -10.74
N LYS A 12 -3.38 4.27 -11.18
CA LYS A 12 -2.09 3.58 -11.22
C LYS A 12 -1.61 3.26 -9.80
N PRO A 13 -1.06 2.07 -9.53
CA PRO A 13 -0.55 1.73 -8.21
C PRO A 13 0.70 2.56 -7.90
N LEU A 14 0.62 3.36 -6.84
CA LEU A 14 1.71 4.19 -6.35
C LEU A 14 2.52 3.46 -5.28
N LYS A 15 1.85 2.63 -4.47
CA LYS A 15 2.46 1.88 -3.36
C LYS A 15 1.74 0.55 -3.13
N SER A 16 2.48 -0.46 -2.72
CA SER A 16 1.93 -1.62 -2.01
C SER A 16 2.68 -1.83 -0.72
N GLY A 17 1.94 -2.01 0.37
CA GLY A 17 2.50 -2.13 1.72
C GLY A 17 1.65 -3.01 2.62
N GLU A 18 2.27 -3.46 3.70
CA GLU A 18 1.58 -4.06 4.83
C GLU A 18 1.55 -3.11 6.03
N THR A 19 0.56 -3.29 6.90
CA THR A 19 0.55 -2.69 8.23
C THR A 19 0.97 -3.71 9.27
N THR A 20 1.91 -3.33 10.14
CA THR A 20 2.44 -4.12 11.24
C THR A 20 1.35 -4.58 12.21
N HIS A 21 0.40 -3.71 12.52
CA HIS A 21 -0.73 -3.97 13.41
C HIS A 21 -2.00 -3.39 12.79
N GLY A 22 -2.90 -4.28 12.39
CA GLY A 22 -4.17 -3.93 11.76
C GLY A 22 -5.29 -3.59 12.75
N GLU A 23 -6.50 -3.45 12.23
CA GLU A 23 -7.71 -3.22 13.02
C GLU A 23 -7.98 -4.36 13.99
N SER A 24 -7.52 -5.58 13.69
CA SER A 24 -7.58 -6.72 14.63
C SER A 24 -6.88 -6.43 15.97
N ARG A 25 -5.87 -5.55 16.01
CA ARG A 25 -5.17 -5.19 17.25
C ARG A 25 -5.72 -3.92 17.90
N TYR A 26 -6.08 -2.92 17.09
CA TYR A 26 -6.46 -1.60 17.60
C TYR A 26 -7.99 -1.38 17.71
N GLY A 27 -8.78 -2.22 17.04
CA GLY A 27 -10.21 -2.04 16.84
C GLY A 27 -10.52 -1.38 15.49
N PRO A 28 -11.76 -1.54 14.97
CA PRO A 28 -12.20 -0.94 13.71
C PRO A 28 -12.00 0.58 13.70
N GLY A 29 -11.38 1.13 12.65
CA GLY A 29 -11.15 2.58 12.52
C GLY A 29 -10.12 3.18 13.49
N LYS A 30 -9.55 2.41 14.42
CA LYS A 30 -8.55 2.88 15.39
C LYS A 30 -7.10 2.66 14.98
N GLN A 31 -6.89 1.94 13.87
CA GLN A 31 -5.57 1.79 13.27
C GLN A 31 -5.12 3.13 12.67
N LYS A 32 -3.88 3.53 12.97
CA LYS A 32 -3.26 4.69 12.34
C LYS A 32 -3.07 4.42 10.85
N ARG A 33 -3.97 4.97 10.03
CA ARG A 33 -3.89 5.02 8.56
C ARG A 33 -3.32 6.36 8.15
N TYR A 34 -3.01 6.49 6.86
CA TYR A 34 -2.73 7.80 6.28
C TYR A 34 -3.98 8.68 6.39
N THR A 35 -3.79 9.91 6.83
CA THR A 35 -4.83 10.94 6.82
C THR A 35 -5.15 11.36 5.39
N ASP A 36 -6.32 11.97 5.17
CA ASP A 36 -6.70 12.46 3.85
C ASP A 36 -5.71 13.51 3.34
N THR A 37 -5.22 14.40 4.22
CA THR A 37 -4.18 15.38 3.88
C THR A 37 -2.87 14.73 3.48
N GLU A 38 -2.43 13.67 4.16
CA GLU A 38 -1.23 12.93 3.75
C GLU A 38 -1.44 12.26 2.39
N LEU A 39 -2.62 11.69 2.16
CA LEU A 39 -2.96 11.04 0.90
C LEU A 39 -3.03 12.05 -0.25
N ASP A 40 -3.58 13.23 -0.04
CA ASP A 40 -3.63 14.30 -1.05
C ASP A 40 -2.23 14.78 -1.45
N ASN A 41 -1.30 14.81 -0.51
CA ASN A 41 0.07 15.28 -0.75
C ASN A 41 1.05 14.17 -1.23
N MET A 42 0.60 12.93 -1.40
CA MET A 42 1.50 11.80 -1.73
C MET A 42 1.92 11.71 -3.20
N SER A 43 1.21 12.36 -4.10
CA SER A 43 1.50 12.41 -5.54
C SER A 43 0.84 13.62 -6.15
N GLU A 44 1.16 13.93 -7.40
CA GLU A 44 0.59 15.08 -8.13
C GLU A 44 -0.95 15.13 -8.09
N ASN A 45 -1.62 13.98 -8.19
CA ASN A 45 -3.10 13.88 -8.10
C ASN A 45 -3.61 13.40 -6.74
N GLY A 46 -2.72 13.26 -5.75
CA GLY A 46 -2.99 12.54 -4.51
C GLY A 46 -3.20 11.03 -4.71
N ALA A 47 -3.27 10.35 -3.57
CA ALA A 47 -3.39 8.90 -3.48
C ALA A 47 -4.73 8.50 -2.84
N LYS A 48 -5.23 7.31 -3.18
CA LYS A 48 -6.36 6.66 -2.52
C LYS A 48 -5.86 5.42 -1.80
N TYR A 49 -6.09 5.38 -0.49
CA TYR A 49 -5.84 4.19 0.31
C TYR A 49 -6.90 3.13 0.01
N LYS A 50 -6.45 1.92 -0.29
CA LYS A 50 -7.32 0.75 -0.42
C LYS A 50 -6.75 -0.40 0.40
N GLN A 51 -7.47 -0.80 1.43
CA GLN A 51 -7.24 -2.07 2.10
C GLN A 51 -7.55 -3.20 1.12
N VAL A 52 -6.66 -4.19 1.03
CA VAL A 52 -6.80 -5.29 0.07
C VAL A 52 -7.13 -6.57 0.79
N GLU A 53 -6.34 -6.95 1.79
CA GLU A 53 -6.47 -8.22 2.50
C GLU A 53 -6.03 -8.06 3.96
N THR A 54 -6.57 -8.93 4.81
CA THR A 54 -6.14 -9.07 6.21
C THR A 54 -5.50 -10.44 6.40
N GLY A 55 -4.66 -10.57 7.43
CA GLY A 55 -3.95 -11.83 7.72
C GLY A 55 -2.67 -11.58 8.51
N THR A 56 -1.92 -12.67 8.76
CA THR A 56 -0.67 -12.63 9.52
C THR A 56 0.39 -11.79 8.84
N LYS A 57 1.28 -11.16 9.62
CA LYS A 57 2.39 -10.33 9.11
C LYS A 57 3.22 -11.07 8.07
N LYS A 58 3.65 -12.31 8.37
CA LYS A 58 4.44 -13.12 7.42
C LYS A 58 3.70 -13.37 6.10
N SER A 59 2.39 -13.63 6.14
CA SER A 59 1.58 -13.82 4.93
C SER A 59 1.45 -12.54 4.13
N MET A 60 1.18 -11.40 4.79
CA MET A 60 1.04 -10.11 4.13
C MET A 60 2.34 -9.65 3.48
N TYR A 61 3.48 -9.84 4.17
CA TYR A 61 4.81 -9.55 3.65
C TYR A 61 5.10 -10.35 2.37
N ASN A 62 4.89 -11.67 2.39
CA ASN A 62 5.10 -12.52 1.22
C ASN A 62 4.19 -12.12 0.06
N LYS A 63 2.92 -11.80 0.34
CA LYS A 63 1.95 -11.35 -0.69
C LYS A 63 2.30 -9.97 -1.25
N GLN A 64 2.83 -9.06 -0.43
CA GLN A 64 3.33 -7.76 -0.89
C GLN A 64 4.49 -7.96 -1.86
N ASN A 65 5.50 -8.76 -1.48
CA ASN A 65 6.67 -9.01 -2.34
C ASN A 65 6.27 -9.60 -3.69
N LYS A 66 5.38 -10.60 -3.71
CA LYS A 66 4.85 -11.18 -4.96
C LYS A 66 4.18 -10.15 -5.87
N VAL A 67 3.51 -9.13 -5.30
CA VAL A 67 2.89 -8.05 -6.11
C VAL A 67 3.94 -7.08 -6.63
N LEU A 68 4.95 -6.77 -5.81
CA LEU A 68 6.05 -5.90 -6.21
C LEU A 68 6.92 -6.53 -7.30
N GLU A 69 7.22 -7.83 -7.21
CA GLU A 69 7.90 -8.61 -8.24
C GLU A 69 7.12 -8.54 -9.56
N LYS A 70 5.83 -8.91 -9.56
CA LYS A 70 4.99 -8.83 -10.76
C LYS A 70 4.92 -7.42 -11.38
N TYR A 71 4.91 -6.38 -10.54
CA TYR A 71 4.92 -5.00 -11.02
C TYR A 71 6.27 -4.67 -11.66
N LYS A 72 7.38 -5.09 -11.04
CA LYS A 72 8.73 -4.93 -11.59
C LYS A 72 8.90 -5.70 -12.90
N ASP A 73 8.42 -6.94 -12.98
CA ASP A 73 8.48 -7.75 -14.20
C ASP A 73 7.73 -7.09 -15.35
N ARG A 74 6.59 -6.43 -15.06
CA ARG A 74 5.76 -5.76 -16.06
C ARG A 74 6.31 -4.40 -16.51
N TYR A 75 6.85 -3.61 -15.58
CA TYR A 75 7.19 -2.20 -15.83
C TYR A 75 8.69 -1.90 -15.72
N GLY A 76 9.53 -2.90 -15.42
CA GLY A 76 10.97 -2.76 -15.19
C GLY A 76 11.35 -2.05 -13.88
N LYS A 77 10.38 -1.57 -13.10
CA LYS A 77 10.60 -0.75 -11.90
C LYS A 77 9.56 -1.03 -10.82
N TYR A 78 9.87 -0.70 -9.57
CA TYR A 78 8.91 -0.73 -8.47
C TYR A 78 7.92 0.46 -8.51
N PRO A 79 6.79 0.38 -7.78
CA PRO A 79 5.89 1.52 -7.63
C PRO A 79 6.62 2.75 -7.04
N PRO A 80 6.28 3.97 -7.50
CA PRO A 80 7.07 5.17 -7.22
C PRO A 80 7.18 5.54 -5.74
N LEU A 81 6.20 5.18 -4.90
CA LEU A 81 6.20 5.50 -3.46
C LEU A 81 6.69 4.34 -2.57
N ASN A 82 7.20 3.25 -3.16
CA ASN A 82 7.87 2.20 -2.41
C ASN A 82 9.33 2.60 -2.15
N LYS A 83 9.61 3.14 -0.95
CA LYS A 83 10.93 3.64 -0.51
C LYS A 83 12.07 2.60 -0.63
N ASN A 84 11.75 1.32 -0.60
CA ASN A 84 12.74 0.24 -0.64
C ASN A 84 12.58 -0.57 -1.92
N GLY A 85 12.91 0.02 -3.08
CA GLY A 85 13.11 -0.73 -4.31
C GLY A 85 14.41 -1.55 -4.30
N LYS A 86 14.75 -2.17 -3.17
CA LYS A 86 15.88 -3.09 -2.98
C LYS A 86 15.33 -4.43 -2.55
#